data_AF-A0A9J6PPS9-F1
#
_entry.id   AF-A0A9J6PPS9-F1
#
_cell.length_a   1.000
_cell.length_b   1.000
_cell.length_c   1.000
_cell.angle_alpha   90.00
_cell.angle_beta   90.00
_cell.angle_gamma   90.00
#
_symmetry.space_group_name_H-M   'P 1'
#
loop_
_entity.id
_entity.type
_entity.pdbx_description
1 polymer ?
#
loop_
_entity_poly.entity_id
_entity_poly.type
_entity_poly.pdbx_seq_one_letter_code
_entity_poly.pdbx_strand_id
1 'polypeptide(L)'
;MERFAENLMYASRWLLAPVYIGLSLGLLALAIKFFQEVFHLLPHVLSIGENDLVLVLLSLIDMTLVGGLLVMVMLSGYENFVSKLDIDESKEKLSWLGKMDSSSLKNKVAASIVAISSIHLLRVFMDARNIADNKLMWYVIIHLTFVLSAFVMGYLENMSKKDAGSKL
;
A
#
# COMPACT_ATOMS: atom_id res chain seq x y z
N MET A 1 -11.53 20.69 -29.47
CA MET A 1 -10.77 19.78 -28.59
C MET A 1 -11.21 19.89 -27.13
N GLU A 2 -11.55 21.08 -26.62
CA GLU A 2 -12.06 21.28 -25.25
C GLU A 2 -13.29 20.43 -24.91
N ARG A 3 -14.32 20.41 -25.77
CA ARG A 3 -15.53 19.57 -25.59
C ARG A 3 -15.27 18.06 -25.50
N PHE A 4 -14.21 17.57 -26.15
CA PHE A 4 -13.83 16.15 -26.07
C PHE A 4 -13.17 15.86 -24.72
N ALA A 5 -12.31 16.76 -24.24
CA ALA A 5 -11.67 16.66 -22.94
C ALA A 5 -12.69 16.77 -21.79
N GLU A 6 -13.66 17.68 -21.86
CA GLU A 6 -14.76 17.79 -20.89
C GLU A 6 -15.60 16.52 -20.84
N ASN A 7 -16.06 16.03 -22.00
CA ASN A 7 -16.84 14.79 -22.04
C ASN A 7 -16.06 13.58 -21.50
N LEU A 8 -14.75 13.52 -21.74
CA LEU A 8 -13.89 12.48 -21.17
C LEU A 8 -13.78 12.60 -19.65
N MET A 9 -13.66 13.83 -19.12
CA MET A 9 -13.65 14.07 -17.66
C MET A 9 -14.99 13.72 -17.01
N TYR A 10 -16.13 14.09 -17.62
CA TYR A 10 -17.46 13.72 -17.13
C TYR A 10 -17.69 12.20 -17.19
N ALA A 11 -17.24 11.52 -18.26
CA ALA A 11 -17.31 10.07 -18.37
C ALA A 11 -16.45 9.36 -17.30
N SER A 12 -15.33 9.95 -16.88
CA SER A 12 -14.47 9.40 -15.83
C SER A 12 -15.15 9.30 -14.46
N ARG A 13 -16.12 10.19 -14.15
CA ARG A 13 -16.92 10.10 -12.90
C ARG A 13 -17.73 8.80 -12.85
N TRP A 14 -18.31 8.39 -13.98
CA TRP A 14 -19.07 7.15 -14.08
C TRP A 14 -18.20 5.90 -13.98
N LEU A 15 -16.93 5.97 -14.40
CA LEU A 15 -15.96 4.88 -14.22
C LEU A 15 -15.56 4.70 -12.74
N LEU A 16 -15.54 5.79 -11.97
CA LEU A 16 -15.15 5.75 -10.55
C LEU A 16 -16.22 5.12 -9.64
N ALA A 17 -17.50 5.26 -9.98
CA ALA A 17 -18.60 4.67 -9.21
C ALA A 17 -18.47 3.15 -9.00
N PRO A 18 -18.32 2.30 -10.05
CA PRO A 18 -18.13 0.87 -9.88
C PRO A 18 -16.80 0.53 -9.17
N VAL A 19 -15.75 1.35 -9.33
CA VAL A 19 -14.49 1.16 -8.62
C VAL A 19 -14.68 1.33 -7.10
N TYR A 20 -15.37 2.38 -6.64
CA TYR A 20 -15.64 2.57 -5.21
C TYR A 20 -16.58 1.52 -4.62
N ILE A 21 -17.51 1.00 -5.43
CA ILE A 21 -18.32 -0.16 -5.03
C ILE A 21 -17.41 -1.38 -4.84
N GLY A 22 -16.50 -1.65 -5.77
CA GLY A 22 -15.51 -2.72 -5.65
C GLY A 22 -14.62 -2.57 -4.42
N LEU A 23 -14.12 -1.37 -4.13
CA LEU A 23 -13.31 -1.10 -2.94
C LEU A 23 -14.12 -1.29 -1.64
N SER A 24 -15.38 -0.86 -1.61
CA SER A 24 -16.30 -1.10 -0.48
C SER A 24 -16.52 -2.59 -0.22
N LEU A 25 -16.75 -3.36 -1.29
CA LEU A 25 -16.90 -4.82 -1.19
C LEU A 25 -15.60 -5.48 -0.73
N GLY A 26 -14.44 -5.01 -1.19
CA GLY A 26 -13.14 -5.45 -0.73
C GLY A 26 -12.93 -5.21 0.77
N LEU A 27 -13.29 -4.02 1.25
CA LEU A 27 -13.23 -3.69 2.68
C LEU A 27 -14.15 -4.60 3.50
N LEU A 28 -15.34 -4.90 3.00
CA LEU A 28 -16.29 -5.80 3.64
C LEU A 28 -15.77 -7.24 3.68
N ALA A 29 -15.18 -7.73 2.58
CA ALA A 29 -14.54 -9.05 2.54
C ALA A 29 -13.36 -9.15 3.53
N LEU A 30 -12.55 -8.08 3.63
CA LEU A 30 -11.46 -8.01 4.59
C LEU A 30 -11.99 -8.05 6.03
N ALA A 31 -13.05 -7.29 6.34
CA ALA A 31 -13.68 -7.31 7.66
C ALA A 31 -14.20 -8.72 8.02
N ILE A 32 -14.87 -9.40 7.09
CA ILE A 32 -15.31 -10.79 7.29
C ILE A 32 -14.11 -11.69 7.61
N LYS A 33 -13.02 -11.58 6.86
CA LYS A 33 -11.81 -12.38 7.10
C LYS A 33 -11.15 -12.09 8.45
N PHE A 34 -11.09 -10.82 8.83
CA PHE A 34 -10.58 -10.41 10.14
C PHE A 34 -11.36 -11.09 11.27
N PHE A 35 -12.70 -10.98 11.26
CA PHE A 35 -13.52 -11.62 12.29
C PHE A 35 -13.45 -13.14 12.24
N GLN A 36 -13.40 -13.73 11.03
CA GLN A 36 -13.21 -15.18 10.88
C GLN A 36 -11.93 -15.66 11.57
N GLU A 37 -10.83 -14.94 11.41
CA GLU A 37 -9.54 -15.28 12.02
C GLU A 37 -9.60 -15.15 13.56
N VAL A 38 -10.23 -14.08 14.07
CA VAL A 38 -10.45 -13.89 15.52
C VAL A 38 -11.26 -15.04 16.10
N PHE A 39 -12.35 -15.45 15.44
CA PHE A 39 -13.19 -16.56 15.92
C PHE A 39 -12.45 -17.92 15.90
N HIS A 40 -11.50 -18.13 14.99
CA HIS A 40 -10.65 -19.33 15.01
C HIS A 40 -9.59 -19.29 16.12
N LEU A 41 -9.05 -18.11 16.42
CA LEU A 41 -8.02 -17.91 17.44
C LEU A 41 -8.56 -18.08 18.86
N LEU A 42 -9.73 -17.50 19.17
CA LEU A 42 -10.30 -17.48 20.51
C LEU A 42 -10.35 -18.84 21.23
N PRO A 43 -10.86 -19.94 20.62
CA PRO A 43 -10.91 -21.23 21.29
C PRO A 43 -9.53 -21.86 21.53
N HIS A 44 -8.50 -21.45 20.79
CA HIS A 44 -7.16 -22.02 20.87
C HIS A 44 -6.17 -21.14 21.66
N VAL A 45 -6.57 -19.94 22.10
CA VAL A 45 -5.65 -18.95 22.69
C VAL A 45 -4.88 -19.45 23.92
N LEU A 46 -5.46 -20.40 24.67
CA LEU A 46 -4.84 -21.00 25.85
C LEU A 46 -3.98 -22.24 25.54
N SER A 47 -4.05 -22.76 24.32
CA SER A 47 -3.39 -24.01 23.92
C SER A 47 -2.36 -23.84 22.79
N ILE A 48 -2.37 -22.72 22.05
CA ILE A 48 -1.37 -22.45 21.03
C ILE A 48 -0.03 -22.02 21.65
N GLY A 49 1.07 -22.30 20.95
CA GLY A 49 2.39 -21.81 21.33
C GLY A 49 2.53 -20.30 21.15
N GLU A 50 3.41 -19.66 21.92
CA GLU A 50 3.64 -18.21 21.89
C GLU A 50 3.99 -17.70 20.49
N ASN A 51 4.81 -18.44 19.73
CA ASN A 51 5.18 -18.08 18.36
C ASN A 51 3.96 -18.06 17.43
N ASP A 52 3.07 -19.05 17.52
CA ASP A 52 1.89 -19.13 16.67
C ASP A 52 0.90 -18.01 17.01
N LEU A 53 0.78 -17.66 18.30
CA LEU A 53 -0.02 -16.51 18.74
C LEU A 53 0.48 -15.21 18.11
N VAL A 54 1.78 -14.95 18.17
CA VAL A 54 2.39 -13.76 17.57
C VAL A 54 2.14 -13.72 16.07
N LEU A 55 2.24 -14.85 15.37
CA LEU A 55 1.96 -14.94 13.93
C LEU A 55 0.52 -14.55 13.58
N VAL A 56 -0.46 -15.07 14.32
CA VAL A 56 -1.87 -14.73 14.08
C VAL A 56 -2.13 -13.25 14.37
N LEU A 57 -1.55 -12.70 15.45
CA LEU A 57 -1.65 -11.28 15.78
C LEU A 57 -1.03 -10.39 14.67
N LEU A 58 0.13 -10.75 14.13
CA LEU A 58 0.75 -10.04 12.99
C LEU A 58 -0.17 -10.06 11.76
N SER A 59 -0.84 -11.18 11.49
CA SER A 59 -1.82 -11.29 10.40
C SER A 59 -3.04 -10.40 10.61
N LEU A 60 -3.56 -10.29 11.83
CA LEU A 60 -4.67 -9.40 12.17
C LEU A 60 -4.28 -7.92 12.04
N ILE A 61 -3.06 -7.56 12.44
CA ILE A 61 -2.51 -6.22 12.26
C ILE A 61 -2.39 -5.89 10.78
N ASP A 62 -1.86 -6.80 9.97
CA ASP A 62 -1.71 -6.61 8.52
C ASP A 62 -3.06 -6.36 7.83
N MET A 63 -4.07 -7.19 8.12
CA MET A 63 -5.43 -6.96 7.62
C MET A 63 -5.95 -5.57 8.01
N THR A 64 -5.73 -5.14 9.25
CA THR A 64 -6.15 -3.81 9.73
C THR A 64 -5.44 -2.68 8.99
N LEU A 65 -4.13 -2.82 8.73
CA LEU A 65 -3.35 -1.86 7.95
C LEU A 65 -3.83 -1.77 6.50
N VAL A 66 -4.10 -2.91 5.86
CA VAL A 66 -4.66 -2.97 4.50
C VAL A 66 -6.04 -2.33 4.45
N GLY A 67 -6.90 -2.60 5.44
CA GLY A 67 -8.21 -1.97 5.56
C GLY A 67 -8.13 -0.45 5.72
N GLY A 68 -7.24 0.04 6.60
CA GLY A 68 -7.00 1.47 6.77
C GLY A 68 -6.49 2.15 5.50
N LEU A 69 -5.60 1.48 4.75
CA LEU A 69 -5.11 1.96 3.45
C LEU A 69 -6.23 2.03 2.42
N LEU A 70 -7.09 1.01 2.34
CA LEU A 70 -8.25 1.01 1.43
C LEU A 70 -9.17 2.21 1.71
N VAL A 71 -9.50 2.45 2.98
CA VAL A 71 -10.33 3.61 3.38
C VAL A 71 -9.67 4.92 2.98
N MET A 72 -8.36 5.07 3.24
CA MET A 72 -7.61 6.27 2.84
C MET A 72 -7.65 6.51 1.33
N VAL A 73 -7.47 5.46 0.53
CA VAL A 73 -7.53 5.53 -0.94
C VAL A 73 -8.95 5.90 -1.40
N MET A 74 -9.98 5.32 -0.79
CA MET A 74 -11.38 5.64 -1.10
C MET A 74 -11.69 7.12 -0.83
N LEU A 75 -11.34 7.63 0.35
CA LEU A 75 -11.58 9.02 0.74
C LEU A 75 -10.78 10.00 -0.13
N SER A 76 -9.48 9.74 -0.31
CA SER A 76 -8.61 10.59 -1.14
C SER A 76 -9.03 10.59 -2.61
N GLY A 77 -9.42 9.43 -3.13
CA GLY A 77 -9.93 9.32 -4.49
C GLY A 77 -11.23 10.11 -4.66
N TYR A 78 -12.17 9.98 -3.71
CA TYR A 78 -13.44 10.68 -3.78
C TYR A 78 -13.24 12.20 -3.72
N GLU A 79 -12.40 12.69 -2.82
CA GLU A 79 -12.07 14.12 -2.70
C GLU A 79 -11.45 14.66 -3.99
N ASN A 80 -10.46 13.95 -4.55
CA ASN A 80 -9.71 14.44 -5.70
C ASN A 80 -10.47 14.40 -7.02
N PHE A 81 -11.34 13.41 -7.22
CA PHE A 81 -11.98 13.17 -8.51
C PHE A 81 -13.49 13.41 -8.53
N VAL A 82 -14.21 13.24 -7.41
CA VAL A 82 -15.67 13.42 -7.39
C VAL A 82 -16.05 14.77 -6.79
N SER A 83 -15.46 15.12 -5.64
CA SER A 83 -15.76 16.37 -4.93
C SER A 83 -15.21 17.61 -5.64
N LYS A 84 -13.96 17.57 -6.15
CA LYS A 84 -13.36 18.73 -6.86
C LYS A 84 -13.97 19.02 -8.24
N LEU A 85 -14.68 18.07 -8.86
CA LEU A 85 -15.42 18.26 -10.12
C LEU A 85 -16.81 18.88 -9.91
N ASP A 86 -17.23 19.06 -8.66
CA ASP A 86 -18.54 19.62 -8.30
C ASP A 86 -18.47 21.10 -7.87
N ILE A 87 -17.28 21.71 -7.94
CA ILE A 87 -17.03 23.10 -7.53
C ILE A 87 -16.72 23.92 -8.78
N ASP A 88 -17.64 24.84 -9.05
CA ASP A 88 -17.66 26.00 -9.97
C ASP A 88 -16.49 26.22 -10.97
N GLU A 89 -16.87 26.62 -12.18
CA GLU A 89 -16.14 26.65 -13.45
C GLU A 89 -15.01 27.70 -13.54
N SER A 90 -14.53 28.25 -12.42
CA SER A 90 -13.47 29.27 -12.44
C SER A 90 -12.47 29.10 -11.30
N LYS A 91 -11.31 28.52 -11.64
CA LYS A 91 -9.94 28.98 -11.30
C LYS A 91 -8.94 27.83 -11.36
N GLU A 92 -8.01 27.96 -12.29
CA GLU A 92 -6.62 27.50 -12.23
C GLU A 92 -6.33 26.25 -11.35
N LYS A 93 -6.66 25.06 -11.86
CA LYS A 93 -6.28 23.79 -11.21
C LYS A 93 -5.25 22.96 -11.98
N LEU A 94 -4.49 23.58 -12.88
CA LEU A 94 -3.49 22.90 -13.70
C LEU A 94 -2.02 23.11 -13.25
N SER A 95 -1.72 23.91 -12.22
CA SER A 95 -0.32 24.10 -11.76
C SER A 95 0.20 23.03 -10.79
N TRP A 96 -0.68 22.21 -10.19
CA TRP A 96 -0.29 21.24 -9.16
C TRP A 96 0.06 19.84 -9.69
N LEU A 97 -0.50 19.45 -10.85
CA LEU A 97 -0.24 18.14 -11.46
C LEU A 97 1.20 18.00 -11.97
N GLY A 98 1.88 19.12 -12.25
CA GLY A 98 3.28 19.16 -12.67
C GLY A 98 4.30 19.08 -11.53
N LYS A 99 3.85 19.05 -10.26
CA LYS A 99 4.72 18.98 -9.07
C LYS A 99 4.50 17.72 -8.22
N MET A 100 3.86 16.67 -8.75
CA MET A 100 4.01 15.35 -8.14
C MET A 100 5.42 14.85 -8.43
N ASP A 101 6.31 15.13 -7.47
CA ASP A 101 7.68 14.64 -7.42
C ASP A 101 7.67 13.11 -7.48
N SER A 102 7.78 12.58 -8.71
CA SER A 102 7.84 11.15 -9.01
C SER A 102 8.97 10.45 -8.25
N SER A 103 9.97 11.19 -7.75
CA SER A 103 11.05 10.66 -6.90
C SER A 103 10.53 10.29 -5.51
N SER A 104 9.84 11.22 -4.83
CA SER A 104 9.25 10.97 -3.51
C SER A 104 8.25 9.80 -3.51
N LEU A 105 7.53 9.60 -4.62
CA LEU A 105 6.58 8.49 -4.77
C LEU A 105 7.31 7.14 -4.90
N LYS A 106 8.38 7.07 -5.71
CA LYS A 106 9.18 5.85 -5.89
C LYS A 106 9.79 5.37 -4.58
N ASN A 107 10.35 6.28 -3.79
CA ASN A 107 10.96 5.93 -2.50
C ASN A 107 9.93 5.47 -1.46
N LYS A 108 8.75 6.09 -1.41
CA LYS A 108 7.66 5.65 -0.53
C LYS A 108 7.17 4.25 -0.90
N VAL A 109 7.00 3.97 -2.18
CA VAL A 109 6.58 2.64 -2.65
C VAL A 109 7.65 1.58 -2.34
N ALA A 110 8.92 1.89 -2.60
CA ALA A 110 10.02 0.97 -2.29
C ALA A 110 10.11 0.64 -0.78
N ALA A 111 9.97 1.64 0.08
CA ALA A 111 9.96 1.45 1.54
C ALA A 111 8.80 0.54 1.98
N SER A 112 7.59 0.73 1.43
CA SER A 112 6.44 -0.12 1.73
C SER A 112 6.65 -1.58 1.30
N ILE A 113 7.22 -1.81 0.12
CA ILE A 113 7.52 -3.17 -0.37
C ILE A 113 8.54 -3.87 0.54
N VAL A 114 9.58 -3.17 0.97
CA VAL A 114 10.58 -3.72 1.91
C VAL A 114 9.92 -4.09 3.24
N ALA A 115 9.08 -3.21 3.81
CA ALA A 115 8.40 -3.46 5.08
C ALA A 115 7.48 -4.68 5.03
N ILE A 116 6.66 -4.81 3.98
CA ILE A 116 5.77 -5.97 3.78
C ILE A 116 6.60 -7.25 3.62
N SER A 117 7.70 -7.18 2.85
CA SER A 117 8.61 -8.32 2.67
C SER A 117 9.29 -8.75 3.96
N SER A 118 9.65 -7.81 4.87
CA SER A 118 10.21 -8.13 6.19
C SER A 118 9.22 -8.88 7.08
N ILE A 119 7.96 -8.45 7.12
CA ILE A 119 6.90 -9.13 7.90
C ILE A 119 6.70 -10.56 7.37
N HIS A 120 6.68 -10.72 6.04
CA HIS A 120 6.54 -12.03 5.43
C HIS A 120 7.74 -12.95 5.73
N LEU A 121 8.97 -12.43 5.66
CA LEU A 121 10.17 -13.19 5.99
C LEU A 121 10.17 -13.63 7.46
N LEU A 122 9.75 -12.77 8.38
CA LEU A 122 9.61 -13.11 9.79
C LEU A 122 8.60 -14.25 9.98
N ARG A 123 7.46 -14.20 9.26
CA ARG A 123 6.45 -15.26 9.29
C ARG A 123 7.02 -16.61 8.85
N VAL A 124 7.71 -16.64 7.71
CA VAL A 124 8.37 -17.85 7.18
C VAL A 124 9.42 -18.37 8.15
N PHE A 125 10.19 -17.48 8.78
CA PHE A 125 11.21 -17.85 9.75
C PHE A 125 10.62 -18.47 11.03
N MET A 126 9.47 -17.98 11.50
CA MET A 126 8.80 -18.55 12.67
C MET A 126 8.23 -19.95 12.40
N ASP A 127 7.90 -20.26 11.14
CA ASP A 127 7.47 -21.59 10.67
C ASP A 127 8.63 -22.44 10.09
N ALA A 128 9.89 -22.05 10.35
CA ALA A 128 11.07 -22.67 9.73
C ALA A 128 11.15 -24.20 9.91
N ARG A 129 10.61 -24.74 11.00
CA ARG A 129 10.60 -26.20 11.26
C ARG A 129 9.80 -26.99 10.22
N ASN A 130 8.84 -26.35 9.56
CA ASN A 130 7.99 -26.97 8.53
C ASN A 130 8.38 -26.56 7.10
N ILE A 131 9.40 -25.71 6.95
CA ILE A 131 9.84 -25.19 5.67
C ILE A 131 11.23 -25.74 5.35
N ALA A 132 11.41 -26.28 4.15
CA ALA A 132 12.71 -26.76 3.71
C ALA A 132 13.75 -25.62 3.73
N ASP A 133 14.91 -25.87 4.34
CA ASP A 133 15.99 -24.89 4.54
C ASP A 133 16.39 -24.15 3.24
N ASN A 134 16.33 -24.83 2.10
CA ASN A 134 16.62 -24.23 0.81
C ASN A 134 15.68 -23.07 0.46
N LYS A 135 14.39 -23.17 0.82
CA LYS A 135 13.40 -22.13 0.57
C LYS A 135 13.62 -20.94 1.50
N LEU A 136 13.99 -21.19 2.75
CA LEU A 136 14.23 -20.14 3.73
C LEU A 136 15.38 -19.23 3.28
N MET A 137 16.46 -19.82 2.75
CA MET A 137 17.55 -19.07 2.13
C MET A 137 17.08 -18.20 0.96
N TRP A 138 16.21 -18.71 0.09
CA TRP A 138 15.65 -17.93 -1.02
C TRP A 138 14.79 -16.75 -0.56
N TYR A 139 14.00 -16.92 0.50
CA TYR A 139 13.22 -15.80 1.06
C TYR A 139 14.14 -14.70 1.60
N VAL A 140 15.23 -15.05 2.28
CA VAL A 140 16.24 -14.09 2.74
C VAL A 140 16.91 -13.36 1.57
N ILE A 141 17.31 -14.09 0.52
CA ILE A 141 17.96 -13.51 -0.67
C ILE A 141 17.03 -12.52 -1.39
N ILE A 142 15.76 -12.88 -1.58
CA ILE A 142 14.77 -12.00 -2.21
C ILE A 142 14.57 -10.74 -1.36
N HIS A 143 14.45 -10.89 -0.04
CA HIS A 143 14.30 -9.75 0.86
C HIS A 143 15.49 -8.80 0.80
N LEU A 144 16.71 -9.33 0.85
CA LEU A 144 17.94 -8.53 0.71
C LEU A 144 18.01 -7.80 -0.63
N THR A 145 17.50 -8.42 -1.70
CA THR A 145 17.42 -7.77 -3.03
C THR A 145 16.49 -6.55 -3.00
N PHE A 146 15.35 -6.63 -2.31
CA PHE A 146 14.45 -5.49 -2.12
C PHE A 146 15.07 -4.40 -1.25
N VAL A 147 15.72 -4.77 -0.14
CA VAL A 147 16.42 -3.83 0.75
C VAL A 147 17.50 -3.07 -0.01
N LEU A 148 18.34 -3.79 -0.77
CA LEU A 148 19.40 -3.18 -1.58
C LEU A 148 18.81 -2.22 -2.63
N SER A 149 17.73 -2.64 -3.31
CA SER A 149 17.07 -1.80 -4.33
C SER A 149 16.52 -0.51 -3.72
N ALA A 150 15.87 -0.59 -2.55
CA ALA A 150 15.36 0.58 -1.84
C ALA A 150 16.49 1.50 -1.37
N PHE A 151 17.59 0.93 -0.88
CA PHE A 151 18.76 1.69 -0.47
C PHE A 151 19.40 2.45 -1.63
N VAL A 152 19.60 1.79 -2.78
CA VAL A 152 20.15 2.43 -3.98
C VAL A 152 19.25 3.56 -4.48
N MET A 153 17.93 3.37 -4.49
CA MET A 153 16.98 4.43 -4.86
C MET A 153 17.05 5.63 -3.90
N GLY A 154 17.12 5.37 -2.59
CA GLY A 154 17.30 6.43 -1.58
C GLY A 154 18.62 7.19 -1.75
N TYR A 155 19.70 6.47 -2.05
CA TYR A 155 21.03 7.06 -2.26
C TYR A 155 21.08 7.94 -3.52
N LEU A 156 20.58 7.44 -4.65
CA LEU A 156 20.50 8.20 -5.91
C LEU A 156 19.69 9.48 -5.77
N GLU A 157 18.58 9.43 -5.02
CA GLU A 157 17.77 10.62 -4.75
C GLU A 157 18.52 11.66 -3.90
N ASN A 158 19.26 11.22 -2.87
CA ASN A 158 20.02 12.13 -2.03
C ASN A 158 21.16 12.82 -2.80
N MET A 159 21.82 12.11 -3.71
CA MET A 159 22.82 12.72 -4.62
C MET A 159 22.19 13.75 -5.56
N SER A 160 21.05 13.41 -6.18
CA SER A 160 20.32 14.32 -7.07
C SER A 160 19.89 15.61 -6.37
N LYS A 161 19.45 15.52 -5.11
CA LYS A 161 19.13 16.69 -4.27
C LYS A 161 20.36 17.53 -3.91
N LYS A 162 21.50 16.88 -3.64
CA LYS A 162 22.77 17.54 -3.29
C LYS A 162 23.37 18.30 -4.49
N ASP A 163 23.27 17.74 -5.70
CA ASP A 163 23.69 18.39 -6.94
C ASP A 163 22.83 19.60 -7.28
N ALA A 164 21.51 19.53 -7.04
CA ALA A 164 20.58 20.65 -7.25
C ALA A 164 20.84 21.82 -6.28
N GLY A 165 21.29 21.54 -5.05
CA GLY A 165 21.66 22.55 -4.05
C GLY A 165 23.04 23.19 -4.25
N SER A 166 23.91 22.61 -5.07
CA SER A 166 25.26 23.13 -5.35
C SER A 166 25.31 24.17 -6.49
N LYS A 167 24.18 24.38 -7.19
CA LYS A 167 24.04 25.33 -8.32
C LYS A 167 23.31 26.62 -7.95
N LEU A 168 23.07 26.86 -6.65
CA LEU A 168 22.57 28.11 -6.06
C LEU A 168 23.65 28.71 -5.17
#